data_AF-A0A5K1DL27-F1
#
_entry.id   AF-A0A5K1DL27-F1
#
_cell.length_a   1.000
_cell.length_b   1.000
_cell.length_c   1.000
_cell.angle_alpha   90.00
_cell.angle_beta   90.00
_cell.angle_gamma   90.00
#
_symmetry.space_group_name_H-M   'P 1'
#
loop_
_entity.id
_entity.type
_entity.pdbx_description
1 polymer ?
#
loop_
_entity_poly.entity_id
_entity_poly.type
_entity_poly.pdbx_seq_one_letter_code
_entity_poly.pdbx_strand_id
1 'polypeptide(L)'
;IMFGPDICGYSTKKVHAILTRNGKNHLIKKDIPCETDQLSHVYTFIIRPDATYSVLIDNNEKQTGSLYADWDILPPKKIKDPEAKK
;
A
#
# COMPACT_ATOMS: atom_id res chain seq x y z
N ILE A 1 6.00 -3.79 -9.42
CA ILE A 1 4.80 -3.78 -8.54
C ILE A 1 4.60 -5.20 -8.05
N MET A 2 4.34 -5.40 -6.77
CA MET A 2 3.86 -6.66 -6.22
C MET A 2 2.50 -6.38 -5.56
N PHE A 3 1.46 -7.07 -6.01
CA PHE A 3 0.09 -6.86 -5.54
C PHE A 3 -0.65 -8.19 -5.42
N GLY A 4 -1.38 -8.36 -4.33
CA GLY A 4 -2.21 -9.55 -4.11
C GLY A 4 -2.35 -9.91 -2.63
N PRO A 5 -3.27 -10.84 -2.31
CA PRO A 5 -3.44 -11.34 -0.95
C PRO A 5 -2.22 -12.16 -0.50
N ASP A 6 -1.88 -12.03 0.78
CA ASP A 6 -0.88 -12.82 1.47
C ASP A 6 -1.42 -13.29 2.81
N ILE A 7 -1.41 -14.61 2.99
CA ILE A 7 -1.93 -15.30 4.15
C ILE A 7 -0.83 -16.19 4.71
N CYS A 8 -0.36 -15.85 5.91
CA CYS A 8 0.60 -16.65 6.68
C CYS A 8 0.10 -16.81 8.11
N GLY A 9 -0.45 -17.99 8.42
CA GLY A 9 -0.99 -18.33 9.72
C GLY A 9 -2.13 -17.42 10.17
N TYR A 10 -2.16 -17.11 11.46
CA TYR A 10 -3.19 -16.26 12.06
C TYR A 10 -2.84 -14.76 12.06
N SER A 11 -1.56 -14.41 11.92
CA SER A 11 -1.08 -13.04 12.11
C SER A 11 -1.00 -12.22 10.82
N THR A 12 -0.81 -12.87 9.67
CA THR A 12 -0.68 -12.18 8.39
C THR A 12 -1.83 -12.57 7.47
N LYS A 13 -2.74 -11.63 7.23
CA LYS A 13 -3.90 -11.76 6.34
C LYS A 13 -4.18 -10.41 5.70
N LYS A 14 -3.37 -10.05 4.70
CA LYS A 14 -3.44 -8.72 4.10
C LYS A 14 -3.16 -8.75 2.62
N VAL A 15 -3.59 -7.69 1.93
CA VAL A 15 -3.24 -7.42 0.55
C VAL A 15 -1.92 -6.65 0.52
N HIS A 16 -0.90 -7.21 -0.11
CA HIS A 16 0.29 -6.45 -0.46
C HIS A 16 -0.04 -5.49 -1.59
N ALA A 17 0.45 -4.25 -1.48
CA ALA A 17 0.49 -3.28 -2.56
C ALA A 17 1.86 -2.59 -2.51
N ILE A 18 2.85 -3.19 -3.16
CA ILE A 18 4.25 -2.76 -3.09
C ILE A 18 4.65 -2.06 -4.39
N LEU A 19 5.17 -0.85 -4.24
CA LEU A 19 5.67 -0.02 -5.34
C LEU A 19 7.20 0.03 -5.29
N THR A 20 7.84 -0.22 -6.43
CA THR A 20 9.30 -0.17 -6.54
C THR A 20 9.71 1.16 -7.16
N ARG A 21 10.59 1.91 -6.49
CA ARG A 21 11.20 3.13 -7.02
C ARG A 21 12.67 3.15 -6.62
N ASN A 22 13.54 3.51 -7.57
CA ASN A 22 14.99 3.63 -7.34
C ASN A 22 15.61 2.36 -6.70
N GLY A 23 15.17 1.18 -7.14
CA GLY A 23 15.67 -0.11 -6.62
C GLY A 23 15.18 -0.47 -5.20
N LYS A 24 14.37 0.38 -4.54
CA LYS A 24 13.76 0.09 -3.23
C LYS A 24 12.30 -0.31 -3.39
N ASN A 25 11.91 -1.35 -2.65
CA ASN A 25 10.52 -1.76 -2.51
C ASN A 25 9.86 -1.00 -1.36
N HIS A 26 8.81 -0.24 -1.68
CA HIS A 26 8.03 0.52 -0.71
C HIS A 26 6.73 -0.24 -0.46
N LEU A 27 6.54 -0.68 0.79
CA LEU A 27 5.28 -1.28 1.24
C LEU A 27 4.28 -0.17 1.52
N ILE A 28 3.01 -0.45 1.28
CA ILE A 28 1.91 0.43 1.69
C ILE A 28 1.88 0.52 3.21
N LYS A 29 1.61 1.71 3.75
CA LYS A 29 1.47 1.95 5.21
C LYS A 29 0.15 1.44 5.77
N LYS A 30 -0.87 1.36 4.92
CA LYS A 30 -2.21 0.93 5.28
C LYS A 30 -2.27 -0.59 5.33
N ASP A 31 -2.95 -1.12 6.34
CA ASP A 31 -3.29 -2.53 6.37
C ASP A 31 -4.60 -2.74 5.60
N ILE A 32 -4.54 -3.55 4.54
CA ILE A 32 -5.70 -3.84 3.69
C ILE A 32 -6.03 -5.32 3.92
N PRO A 33 -7.17 -5.67 4.53
CA PRO A 33 -7.53 -7.06 4.76
C PRO A 33 -7.76 -7.78 3.43
N CYS A 34 -7.35 -9.05 3.35
CA CYS A 34 -7.73 -9.94 2.25
C CYS A 34 -8.88 -10.86 2.67
N GLU A 35 -9.62 -11.37 1.68
CA GLU A 35 -10.66 -12.37 1.92
C GLU A 35 -10.01 -13.72 2.27
N THR A 36 -10.65 -14.50 3.15
CA THR A 36 -10.08 -15.72 3.72
C THR A 36 -10.97 -16.95 3.64
N ASP A 37 -12.08 -16.86 2.91
CA ASP A 37 -12.93 -18.01 2.66
C ASP A 37 -12.39 -18.87 1.49
N GLN A 38 -13.17 -19.87 1.05
CA GLN A 38 -12.76 -20.81 -0.01
C GLN A 38 -13.33 -20.43 -1.40
N LEU A 39 -13.83 -19.22 -1.57
CA LEU A 39 -14.37 -18.71 -2.83
C LEU A 39 -13.28 -18.02 -3.66
N SER A 40 -13.58 -17.82 -4.93
CA SER A 40 -12.72 -17.04 -5.82
C SER A 40 -13.00 -15.55 -5.62
N HIS A 41 -11.95 -14.78 -5.34
CA HIS A 41 -12.02 -13.32 -5.19
C HIS A 41 -11.12 -12.62 -6.20
N VAL A 42 -11.56 -11.48 -6.70
CA VAL A 42 -10.81 -10.66 -7.67
C VAL A 42 -10.26 -9.42 -6.98
N TYR A 43 -8.93 -9.26 -7.05
CA TYR A 43 -8.21 -8.12 -6.51
C TYR A 43 -7.82 -7.17 -7.63
N THR A 44 -8.21 -5.90 -7.53
CA THR A 44 -7.90 -4.87 -8.53
C THR A 44 -7.08 -3.75 -7.90
N PHE A 45 -5.97 -3.36 -8.55
CA PHE A 45 -5.18 -2.20 -8.14
C PHE A 45 -5.16 -1.16 -9.26
N ILE A 46 -5.83 -0.03 -9.01
CA ILE A 46 -5.93 1.08 -9.94
C ILE A 46 -4.93 2.15 -9.50
N ILE A 47 -3.99 2.50 -10.37
CA ILE A 47 -3.07 3.63 -10.17
C ILE A 47 -3.35 4.67 -11.24
N ARG A 48 -3.59 5.91 -10.81
CA ARG A 48 -3.96 7.01 -11.71
C ARG A 48 -2.78 7.96 -11.96
N PRO A 49 -2.74 8.66 -13.11
CA PRO A 49 -1.66 9.61 -13.43
C PRO A 49 -1.56 10.80 -12.46
N ASP A 50 -2.63 11.13 -11.73
CA ASP A 50 -2.68 12.16 -10.69
C ASP A 50 -2.06 11.71 -9.35
N ALA A 51 -1.38 10.57 -9.33
CA ALA A 51 -0.77 9.93 -8.16
C ALA A 51 -1.78 9.54 -7.05
N THR A 52 -3.03 9.27 -7.44
CA THR A 52 -4.01 8.57 -6.60
C THR A 52 -4.08 7.08 -6.94
N TYR A 53 -4.66 6.30 -6.03
CA TYR A 53 -4.89 4.87 -6.24
C TYR A 53 -6.22 4.41 -5.64
N SER A 54 -6.72 3.28 -6.12
CA SER A 54 -7.80 2.51 -5.49
C SER A 54 -7.42 1.01 -5.46
N VAL A 55 -7.72 0.33 -4.37
CA VAL A 55 -7.70 -1.14 -4.25
C VAL A 55 -9.13 -1.63 -4.08
N LEU A 56 -9.54 -2.51 -4.99
CA LEU A 56 -10.86 -3.12 -4.97
C LEU A 56 -10.74 -4.61 -4.73
N ILE A 57 -11.71 -5.18 -4.01
CA ILE A 57 -11.91 -6.61 -3.86
C ILE A 57 -13.34 -6.90 -4.31
N ASP A 58 -13.49 -7.79 -5.29
CA ASP A 58 -14.78 -8.12 -5.92
C ASP A 58 -15.53 -6.88 -6.40
N ASN A 59 -14.80 -5.98 -7.06
CA ASN A 59 -15.26 -4.66 -7.54
C ASN A 59 -15.76 -3.70 -6.45
N ASN A 60 -15.62 -4.01 -5.17
CA ASN A 60 -15.89 -3.10 -4.06
C ASN A 60 -14.61 -2.37 -3.65
N GLU A 61 -14.64 -1.03 -3.60
CA GLU A 61 -13.50 -0.24 -3.14
C GLU A 61 -13.24 -0.48 -1.64
N LYS A 62 -12.04 -0.99 -1.32
CA LYS A 62 -11.60 -1.26 0.06
C LYS A 62 -10.60 -0.22 0.56
N GLN A 63 -9.84 0.37 -0.36
CA GLN A 63 -8.87 1.42 -0.03
C GLN A 63 -8.73 2.39 -1.20
N THR A 64 -8.58 3.68 -0.90
CA THR A 64 -8.29 4.73 -1.88
C THR A 64 -7.47 5.82 -1.23
N GLY A 65 -6.61 6.50 -1.99
CA GLY A 65 -5.75 7.54 -1.44
C GLY A 65 -4.70 8.05 -2.39
N SER A 66 -3.65 8.64 -1.82
CA SER A 66 -2.51 9.18 -2.57
C SER A 66 -1.27 8.31 -2.38
N LEU A 67 -0.55 8.06 -3.47
CA LEU A 67 0.73 7.36 -3.45
C LEU A 67 1.76 8.04 -2.53
N TYR A 68 1.71 9.38 -2.42
CA TYR A 68 2.64 10.16 -1.61
C TYR A 68 2.32 10.15 -0.11
N ALA A 69 1.08 9.82 0.25
CA ALA A 69 0.67 9.71 1.65
C ALA A 69 0.89 8.28 2.17
N ASP A 70 0.47 7.30 1.38
CA ASP A 70 0.35 5.91 1.81
C ASP A 70 1.58 5.05 1.52
N TRP A 71 2.59 5.60 0.82
CA TRP A 71 3.92 4.99 0.71
C TRP A 71 5.02 6.03 0.97
N ASP A 72 6.15 5.57 1.53
CA ASP A 72 7.35 6.39 1.72
C ASP A 72 8.22 6.44 0.46
N ILE A 73 7.63 6.85 -0.67
CA ILE A 73 8.29 6.92 -1.99
C ILE A 73 9.11 8.20 -2.15
N LEU A 74 8.72 9.26 -1.47
CA LEU A 74 9.39 10.56 -1.48
C LEU A 74 10.12 10.81 -0.15
N PRO A 75 11.17 11.67 -0.16
CA PRO A 75 11.75 12.18 1.08
C PRO A 75 10.69 12.84 1.98
N PRO A 76 10.90 12.85 3.31
CA PRO A 76 9.97 13.47 4.24
C PRO A 76 9.80 14.97 3.95
N LYS A 77 8.56 15.46 4.03
CA LYS A 77 8.24 16.88 3.81
C LYS A 77 8.88 17.84 4.82
N LYS A 78 9.21 17.33 6.02
CA LYS A 78 9.86 18.06 7.09
C LYS A 78 11.00 17.22 7.63
N ILE A 79 12.16 17.84 7.84
CA ILE A 79 13.32 17.25 8.51
C ILE A 79 13.56 17.98 9.82
N LYS A 80 14.20 17.33 10.79
CA LYS A 80 14.66 18.01 12.00
C LYS A 80 15.78 18.98 11.61
N ASP A 81 15.80 20.14 12.26
CA ASP A 81 16.88 21.11 12.09
C ASP A 81 18.20 20.49 12.58
N PRO A 82 19.21 20.32 11.70
CA PRO A 82 20.49 19.76 12.09
C PRO A 82 21.25 20.63 13.11
N GLU A 83 20.93 21.92 13.22
CA GLU A 83 21.59 22.87 14.13
C GLU A 83 20.89 22.99 15.49
N ALA A 84 19.73 22.36 15.67
CA ALA A 84 18.98 22.42 16.92
C ALA A 84 19.77 21.77 18.08
N LYS A 85 20.11 22.59 19.08
CA LYS A 85 20.67 22.13 20.37
C LYS A 85 19.55 22.02 21.40
N LYS A 86 19.72 21.08 22.34
CA LYS A 86 18.80 20.89 23.48
C LYS A 86 18.75 22.10 24.39
#